data_AF-A0A3D0NG44-F1
#
_entry.id   AF-A0A3D0NG44-F1
#
_cell.length_a   1.000
_cell.length_b   1.000
_cell.length_c   1.000
_cell.angle_alpha   90.00
_cell.angle_beta   90.00
_cell.angle_gamma   90.00
#
_symmetry.space_group_name_H-M   'P 1'
#
loop_
_entity.id
_entity.type
_entity.pdbx_description
1 polymer ?
#
loop_
_entity_poly.entity_id
_entity_poly.type
_entity_poly.pdbx_seq_one_letter_code
_entity_poly.pdbx_strand_id
1 'polypeptide(L)'
;MLSSHLNPSLQTIQGCHDYVLGQMSEALRVDGIQCEIRGFSDLVIGDLKFSGNSLRLKKDSVLYHGTLLCDFDLESISSALRPPPKQPDYRQNREHRMFVTNLGRRVEAIKQTIENHWNPGSRLDSVPAEVEQLMQELLANRYQDDHWSVLNPEST
;
A
#
# COMPACT_ATOMS: atom_id res chain seq x y z
N MET A 1 12.76 -8.59 8.08
CA MET A 1 13.04 -7.15 7.89
C MET A 1 13.56 -6.97 6.46
N LEU A 2 12.99 -6.06 5.66
CA LEU A 2 13.52 -5.70 4.33
C LEU A 2 14.85 -4.97 4.52
N SER A 3 15.97 -5.71 4.44
CA SER A 3 17.31 -5.11 4.56
C SER A 3 17.88 -4.85 3.17
N SER A 4 18.08 -3.57 2.83
CA SER A 4 18.68 -3.14 1.56
C SER A 4 20.12 -3.62 1.37
N HIS A 5 20.78 -4.06 2.45
CA HIS A 5 22.11 -4.67 2.40
C HIS A 5 22.10 -6.12 1.90
N LEU A 6 20.96 -6.82 2.00
CA LEU A 6 20.83 -8.23 1.63
C LEU A 6 20.25 -8.42 0.22
N ASN A 7 19.60 -7.38 -0.33
CA ASN A 7 19.06 -7.40 -1.69
C ASN A 7 19.28 -6.02 -2.36
N PRO A 8 20.22 -5.91 -3.33
CA PRO A 8 20.50 -4.66 -4.03
C PRO A 8 19.28 -4.05 -4.74
N SER A 9 18.28 -4.84 -5.13
CA SER A 9 17.07 -4.29 -5.75
C SER A 9 16.30 -3.37 -4.79
N LEU A 10 16.41 -3.61 -3.48
CA LEU A 10 15.78 -2.80 -2.43
C LEU A 10 16.50 -1.46 -2.18
N GLN A 11 17.53 -1.14 -2.96
CA GLN A 11 18.17 0.19 -2.97
C GLN A 11 17.52 1.17 -3.95
N THR A 12 16.51 0.72 -4.70
CA THR A 12 15.76 1.54 -5.65
C THR A 12 14.27 1.50 -5.33
N ILE A 13 13.54 2.57 -5.70
CA ILE A 13 12.08 2.64 -5.53
C ILE A 13 11.42 1.49 -6.31
N GLN A 14 11.78 1.30 -7.58
CA GLN A 14 11.18 0.27 -8.42
C GLN A 14 11.47 -1.13 -7.90
N GLY A 15 12.71 -1.43 -7.53
CA GLY A 15 13.05 -2.76 -7.01
C GLY A 15 12.40 -3.07 -5.66
N CYS A 16 12.06 -2.07 -4.85
CA CYS A 16 11.19 -2.25 -3.67
C CYS A 16 9.76 -2.61 -4.07
N HIS A 17 9.18 -1.92 -5.07
CA HIS A 17 7.85 -2.26 -5.58
C HIS A 17 7.82 -3.67 -6.15
N ASP A 18 8.74 -4.00 -7.05
CA ASP A 18 8.79 -5.31 -7.70
C ASP A 18 8.89 -6.44 -6.66
N TYR A 19 9.75 -6.26 -5.65
CA TYR A 19 9.91 -7.25 -4.59
C TYR A 19 8.63 -7.39 -3.76
N VAL A 20 8.13 -6.32 -3.16
CA VAL A 20 6.99 -6.42 -2.24
C VAL A 20 5.73 -6.83 -2.98
N LEU A 21 5.44 -6.25 -4.14
CA LEU A 21 4.25 -6.60 -4.92
C LEU A 21 4.34 -8.00 -5.52
N GLY A 22 5.54 -8.47 -5.88
CA GLY A 22 5.78 -9.85 -6.29
C GLY A 22 5.44 -10.82 -5.17
N GLN A 23 5.93 -10.56 -3.95
CA GLN A 23 5.58 -11.37 -2.77
C GLN A 23 4.08 -11.33 -2.46
N MET A 24 3.44 -10.18 -2.59
CA MET A 24 1.99 -10.04 -2.39
C MET A 24 1.18 -10.82 -3.43
N SER A 25 1.59 -10.77 -4.71
CA SER A 25 0.94 -11.54 -5.77
C SER A 25 1.04 -13.04 -5.52
N GLU A 26 2.23 -13.53 -5.14
CA GLU A 26 2.43 -14.95 -4.82
C GLU A 26 1.60 -15.39 -3.60
N ALA A 27 1.52 -14.56 -2.56
CA ALA A 27 0.68 -14.83 -1.40
C ALA A 27 -0.80 -15.00 -1.79
N LEU A 28 -1.33 -14.04 -2.57
CA LEU A 28 -2.73 -14.01 -2.98
C LEU A 28 -3.10 -15.16 -3.95
N ARG A 29 -2.12 -15.69 -4.69
CA ARG A 29 -2.31 -16.83 -5.59
C ARG A 29 -2.84 -18.08 -4.87
N VAL A 30 -2.48 -18.27 -3.60
CA VAL A 30 -2.96 -19.38 -2.76
C VAL A 30 -4.48 -19.32 -2.55
N ASP A 31 -5.06 -18.12 -2.51
CA ASP A 31 -6.51 -17.90 -2.37
C ASP A 31 -7.26 -17.87 -3.71
N GLY A 32 -6.58 -18.27 -4.80
CA GLY A 32 -7.09 -18.27 -6.16
C GLY A 32 -7.17 -16.89 -6.80
N ILE A 33 -6.54 -15.88 -6.21
CA ILE A 33 -6.51 -14.51 -6.77
C ILE A 33 -5.32 -14.42 -7.73
N GLN A 34 -5.62 -14.41 -9.02
CA GLN A 34 -4.62 -14.16 -10.07
C GLN A 34 -4.50 -12.66 -10.28
N CYS A 35 -3.36 -12.07 -9.92
CA CYS A 35 -3.13 -10.65 -10.06
C CYS A 35 -1.77 -10.32 -10.67
N GLU A 36 -1.70 -9.15 -11.30
CA GLU A 36 -0.50 -8.64 -11.95
C GLU A 36 -0.07 -7.30 -11.32
N ILE A 37 1.23 -7.01 -11.42
CA ILE A 37 1.76 -5.68 -11.14
C ILE A 37 1.53 -4.83 -12.39
N ARG A 38 0.89 -3.67 -12.25
CA ARG A 38 0.78 -2.69 -13.34
C ARG A 38 1.09 -1.27 -12.88
N GLY A 39 1.53 -0.45 -13.83
CA GLY A 39 2.08 0.87 -13.51
C GLY A 39 3.31 0.73 -12.60
N PHE A 40 3.43 1.61 -11.62
CA PHE A 40 4.58 1.65 -10.71
C PHE A 40 4.36 0.90 -9.40
N SER A 41 3.12 0.90 -8.88
CA SER A 41 2.85 0.48 -7.51
C SER A 41 1.48 -0.19 -7.31
N ASP A 42 0.85 -0.66 -8.38
CA ASP A 42 -0.50 -1.22 -8.32
C ASP A 42 -0.50 -2.74 -8.46
N LEU A 43 -1.44 -3.39 -7.76
CA LEU A 43 -1.88 -4.75 -8.10
C LEU A 43 -3.27 -4.70 -8.72
N VAL A 44 -3.45 -5.49 -9.78
CA VAL A 44 -4.66 -5.52 -10.60
C VAL A 44 -5.16 -6.94 -10.82
N ILE A 45 -6.47 -7.10 -10.98
CA ILE A 45 -7.11 -8.30 -11.54
C ILE A 45 -7.63 -7.92 -12.92
N GLY A 46 -7.02 -8.48 -13.98
CA GLY A 46 -7.20 -7.94 -15.34
C GLY A 46 -6.75 -6.48 -15.40
N ASP A 47 -7.63 -5.57 -15.81
CA ASP A 47 -7.37 -4.13 -15.84
C ASP A 47 -8.03 -3.35 -14.69
N LEU A 48 -8.40 -4.03 -13.60
CA LEU A 48 -9.04 -3.42 -12.42
C LEU A 48 -8.10 -3.41 -11.22
N LYS A 49 -7.83 -2.23 -10.69
CA LYS A 49 -6.94 -2.02 -9.54
C LYS A 49 -7.62 -2.37 -8.22
N PHE A 50 -6.98 -3.19 -7.41
CA PHE A 50 -7.42 -3.44 -6.03
C PHE A 50 -6.38 -3.04 -4.98
N SER A 51 -5.15 -2.76 -5.39
CA SER A 51 -4.07 -2.33 -4.49
C SER A 51 -3.34 -1.12 -5.04
N GLY A 52 -3.08 -0.14 -4.17
CA GLY A 52 -2.16 0.97 -4.43
C GLY A 52 -1.13 1.06 -3.31
N ASN A 53 0.14 1.20 -3.69
CA ASN A 53 1.27 1.10 -2.77
C ASN A 53 2.17 2.34 -2.84
N SER A 54 2.91 2.57 -1.77
CA SER A 54 3.84 3.68 -1.61
C SER A 54 4.98 3.27 -0.68
N LEU A 55 6.09 3.97 -0.80
CA LEU A 55 7.25 3.69 0.04
C LEU A 55 8.04 4.94 0.35
N ARG A 56 8.77 4.86 1.46
CA ARG A 56 9.83 5.80 1.80
C ARG A 56 11.14 5.04 1.91
N LEU A 57 12.05 5.37 1.01
CA LEU A 57 13.40 4.82 0.97
C LEU A 57 14.37 5.78 1.68
N LYS A 58 15.11 5.26 2.65
CA LYS A 58 16.29 5.88 3.26
C LYS A 58 17.52 5.01 2.97
N LYS A 59 18.71 5.55 3.23
CA LYS A 59 20.00 4.88 2.98
C LYS A 59 20.01 3.39 3.40
N ASP A 60 19.60 3.13 4.64
CA ASP A 60 19.69 1.79 5.25
C ASP A 60 18.31 1.24 5.68
N SER A 61 17.20 1.85 5.24
CA SER A 61 15.86 1.40 5.63
C SER A 61 14.78 1.71 4.59
N VAL A 62 13.81 0.80 4.51
CA VAL A 62 12.63 0.93 3.66
C VAL A 62 11.39 0.89 4.54
N LEU A 63 10.54 1.91 4.44
CA LEU A 63 9.16 1.85 4.90
C LEU A 63 8.29 1.59 3.67
N TYR A 64 7.66 0.43 3.60
CA TYR A 64 6.73 0.07 2.52
C TYR A 64 5.34 -0.07 3.10
N HIS A 65 4.34 0.52 2.44
CA HIS A 65 2.94 0.40 2.84
C HIS A 65 2.02 0.45 1.62
N GLY A 66 0.80 -0.04 1.80
CA GLY A 66 -0.18 -0.04 0.73
C GLY A 66 -1.57 -0.36 1.25
N THR A 67 -2.49 -0.45 0.30
CA THR A 67 -3.90 -0.73 0.55
C THR A 67 -4.34 -1.95 -0.26
N LEU A 68 -5.34 -2.68 0.25
CA LEU A 68 -6.02 -3.76 -0.46
C LEU A 68 -7.53 -3.55 -0.31
N LEU A 69 -8.23 -3.39 -1.42
CA LEU A 69 -9.68 -3.31 -1.46
C LEU A 69 -10.26 -4.73 -1.33
N CYS A 70 -10.69 -5.09 -0.12
CA CYS A 70 -11.17 -6.43 0.19
C CYS A 70 -12.68 -6.58 -0.08
N ASP A 71 -13.47 -5.71 0.54
CA ASP A 71 -14.92 -5.59 0.40
C ASP A 71 -15.35 -4.15 0.79
N PHE A 72 -14.77 -3.17 0.09
CA PHE A 72 -14.99 -1.74 0.34
C PHE A 72 -16.11 -1.18 -0.54
N ASP A 73 -16.84 -0.17 -0.06
CA ASP A 73 -17.81 0.55 -0.89
C ASP A 73 -17.09 1.39 -1.96
N LEU A 74 -17.06 0.89 -3.20
CA LEU A 74 -16.36 1.55 -4.31
C LEU A 74 -17.04 2.85 -4.76
N GLU A 75 -18.32 3.07 -4.42
CA GLU A 75 -18.98 4.35 -4.71
C GLU A 75 -18.41 5.47 -3.83
N SER A 76 -18.11 5.17 -2.56
CA SER A 76 -17.45 6.10 -1.65
C SER A 76 -16.13 6.65 -2.20
N ILE A 77 -15.37 5.84 -2.94
CA ILE A 77 -14.12 6.28 -3.61
C ILE A 77 -14.44 7.34 -4.66
N SER A 78 -15.47 7.10 -5.47
CA SER A 78 -15.85 7.98 -6.58
C SER A 78 -16.41 9.30 -6.08
N SER A 79 -17.13 9.31 -4.96
CA SER A 79 -17.64 10.53 -4.33
C SER A 79 -16.56 11.33 -3.60
N ALA A 80 -15.55 10.65 -3.04
CA ALA A 80 -14.56 11.30 -2.18
C ALA A 80 -13.32 11.81 -2.95
N LEU A 81 -12.99 11.21 -4.10
CA LEU A 81 -11.75 11.49 -4.81
C LEU A 81 -11.97 12.18 -6.14
N ARG A 82 -11.21 13.25 -6.39
CA ARG A 82 -11.07 13.85 -7.73
C ARG A 82 -10.30 12.90 -8.66
N PRO A 83 -10.46 13.01 -9.98
CA PRO A 83 -9.56 12.35 -10.92
C PRO A 83 -8.09 12.75 -10.64
N PRO A 84 -7.15 11.80 -10.62
CA PRO A 84 -5.76 12.11 -10.30
C PRO A 84 -5.10 12.88 -11.46
N PRO A 85 -4.23 13.87 -11.20
CA PRO A 85 -3.55 14.63 -12.24
C PRO A 85 -2.55 13.77 -13.05
N LYS A 86 -2.07 12.67 -12.47
CA LYS A 86 -1.27 11.65 -13.13
C LYS A 86 -1.94 10.29 -12.91
N GLN A 87 -2.12 9.54 -13.99
CA GLN A 87 -2.72 8.20 -13.96
C GLN A 87 -1.84 7.24 -14.76
N PRO A 88 -1.84 5.94 -14.41
CA PRO A 88 -1.16 4.95 -15.22
C PRO A 88 -1.90 4.75 -16.55
N ASP A 89 -1.16 4.45 -17.62
CA ASP A 89 -1.72 4.35 -18.98
C ASP A 89 -2.87 3.33 -19.08
N TYR A 90 -2.78 2.22 -18.34
CA TYR A 90 -3.82 1.18 -18.34
C TYR A 90 -5.16 1.64 -17.70
N ARG A 91 -5.18 2.78 -16.99
CA ARG A 91 -6.44 3.37 -16.53
C ARG A 91 -7.33 3.80 -17.69
N GLN A 92 -6.75 4.20 -18.83
CA GLN A 92 -7.50 4.57 -20.04
C GLN A 92 -8.57 5.65 -19.77
N ASN A 93 -8.25 6.64 -18.93
CA ASN A 93 -9.17 7.70 -18.51
C ASN A 93 -10.49 7.22 -17.87
N ARG A 94 -10.55 5.97 -17.38
CA ARG A 94 -11.74 5.47 -16.68
C ARG A 94 -11.97 6.23 -15.38
N GLU A 95 -13.25 6.47 -15.08
CA GLU A 95 -13.69 6.92 -13.78
C GLU A 95 -13.32 5.91 -12.69
N HIS A 96 -13.18 6.38 -11.43
CA HIS A 96 -12.72 5.53 -10.32
C HIS A 96 -13.51 4.23 -10.21
N ARG A 97 -14.85 4.32 -10.23
CA ARG A 97 -15.75 3.17 -10.16
C ARG A 97 -15.52 2.08 -11.22
N MET A 98 -15.04 2.49 -12.40
CA MET A 98 -14.77 1.61 -13.54
C MET A 98 -13.31 1.13 -13.58
N PHE A 99 -12.48 1.65 -12.67
CA PHE A 99 -11.05 1.39 -12.61
C PHE A 99 -10.64 0.51 -11.43
N VAL A 100 -11.36 0.59 -10.31
CA VAL A 100 -11.05 -0.19 -9.10
C VAL A 100 -11.97 -1.38 -8.91
N THR A 101 -11.50 -2.40 -8.19
CA THR A 101 -12.29 -3.58 -7.80
C THR A 101 -11.95 -4.04 -6.40
N ASN A 102 -12.86 -4.80 -5.79
CA ASN A 102 -12.61 -5.55 -4.57
C ASN A 102 -12.06 -6.95 -4.87
N LEU A 103 -11.33 -7.52 -3.90
CA LEU A 103 -10.89 -8.91 -3.90
C LEU A 103 -12.05 -9.90 -3.67
N GLY A 104 -13.15 -9.44 -3.07
CA GLY A 104 -14.26 -10.33 -2.69
C GLY A 104 -13.83 -11.33 -1.62
N ARG A 105 -13.04 -10.87 -0.66
CA ARG A 105 -12.52 -11.66 0.46
C ARG A 105 -12.63 -10.85 1.74
N ARG A 106 -12.80 -11.54 2.87
CA ARG A 106 -12.75 -10.89 4.18
C ARG A 106 -11.33 -10.43 4.50
N VAL A 107 -11.21 -9.29 5.19
CA VAL A 107 -9.92 -8.71 5.59
C VAL A 107 -9.10 -9.71 6.41
N GLU A 108 -9.72 -10.48 7.29
CA GLU A 108 -9.02 -11.45 8.14
C GLU A 108 -8.40 -12.59 7.33
N ALA A 109 -9.08 -13.04 6.27
CA ALA A 109 -8.55 -14.09 5.39
C ALA A 109 -7.31 -13.59 4.65
N ILE A 110 -7.38 -12.39 4.07
CA ILE A 110 -6.24 -11.76 3.39
C ILE A 110 -5.07 -11.53 4.35
N LYS A 111 -5.33 -11.04 5.57
CA LYS A 111 -4.29 -10.90 6.60
C LYS A 111 -3.61 -12.22 6.91
N GLN A 112 -4.38 -13.29 7.12
CA GLN A 112 -3.81 -14.61 7.41
C GLN A 112 -2.95 -15.13 6.25
N THR A 113 -3.40 -14.96 5.00
CA THR A 113 -2.65 -15.33 3.81
C THR A 113 -1.32 -14.58 3.72
N ILE A 114 -1.33 -13.27 3.96
CA ILE A 114 -0.12 -12.44 3.96
C ILE A 114 0.81 -12.89 5.10
N GLU A 115 0.30 -13.04 6.33
CA GLU A 115 1.10 -13.48 7.48
C GLU A 115 1.75 -14.84 7.24
N ASN A 116 1.00 -15.80 6.70
CA ASN A 116 1.51 -17.14 6.37
C ASN A 116 2.60 -17.09 5.30
N HIS A 117 2.41 -16.28 4.25
CA HIS A 117 3.36 -16.16 3.16
C HIS A 117 4.67 -15.49 3.59
N TRP A 118 4.57 -14.39 4.34
CA TRP A 118 5.73 -13.66 4.82
C TRP A 118 6.43 -14.38 5.98
N ASN A 119 5.71 -15.25 6.69
CA ASN A 119 6.19 -16.09 7.79
C ASN A 119 7.17 -15.34 8.73
N PRO A 120 6.69 -14.28 9.42
CA PRO A 120 7.57 -13.44 10.22
C PRO A 120 8.20 -14.26 11.35
N GLY A 121 9.53 -14.20 11.47
CA GLY A 121 10.28 -14.98 12.47
C GLY A 121 9.99 -14.62 13.92
N SER A 122 9.36 -13.47 14.18
CA SER A 122 8.83 -13.11 15.50
C SER A 122 7.60 -12.23 15.35
N ARG A 123 6.69 -12.35 16.30
CA ARG A 123 5.56 -11.45 16.50
C ARG A 123 5.86 -10.60 17.73
N LEU A 124 5.58 -9.31 17.64
CA LEU A 124 5.55 -8.44 18.81
C LEU A 124 4.16 -8.53 19.43
N ASP A 125 4.09 -8.85 20.71
CA ASP A 125 2.82 -8.90 21.46
C ASP A 125 2.24 -7.51 21.71
N SER A 126 3.10 -6.50 21.75
CA SER A 126 2.75 -5.10 21.90
C SER A 126 3.72 -4.20 21.13
N VAL A 127 3.28 -2.98 20.83
CA VAL A 127 4.15 -1.94 20.27
C VAL A 127 5.17 -1.55 21.35
N PRO A 128 6.47 -1.45 21.05
CA PRO A 128 7.47 -1.01 22.03
C PRO A 128 7.14 0.37 22.60
N ALA A 129 7.35 0.57 23.90
CA ALA A 129 6.96 1.79 24.61
C ALA A 129 7.57 3.06 23.99
N GLU A 130 8.82 2.99 23.49
CA GLU A 130 9.47 4.13 22.84
C GLU A 130 8.80 4.50 21.51
N VAL A 131 8.29 3.49 20.78
CA VAL A 131 7.53 3.70 19.54
C VAL A 131 6.16 4.29 19.84
N GLU A 132 5.51 3.81 20.90
CA GLU A 132 4.22 4.35 21.34
C GLU A 132 4.36 5.82 21.78
N GLN A 133 5.38 6.15 22.56
CA GLN A 133 5.66 7.53 22.96
C GLN A 133 5.88 8.43 21.73
N LEU A 134 6.74 8.01 20.78
CA LEU A 134 6.97 8.76 19.56
C LEU A 134 5.69 8.92 18.71
N MET A 135 4.84 7.90 18.67
CA MET A 135 3.54 7.98 17.98
C MET A 135 2.66 9.05 18.61
N GLN A 136 2.55 9.08 19.95
CA GLN A 136 1.76 10.09 20.66
C GLN A 136 2.30 11.50 20.41
N GLU A 137 3.62 11.68 20.45
CA GLU A 137 4.27 12.96 20.14
C GLU A 137 3.98 13.42 18.70
N LEU A 138 4.04 12.51 17.72
CA LEU A 138 3.73 12.83 16.32
C LEU A 138 2.24 13.11 16.08
N LEU A 139 1.33 12.43 16.80
CA LEU A 139 -0.10 12.72 16.74
C LEU A 139 -0.36 14.15 17.24
N ALA A 140 0.13 14.48 18.44
CA ALA A 140 -0.12 15.75 19.09
C ALA A 140 0.48 16.95 18.35
N ASN A 141 1.66 16.78 17.73
CA ASN A 141 2.41 17.91 17.15
C ASN A 141 2.40 17.95 15.62
N ARG A 142 1.71 17.02 14.95
CA ARG A 142 1.71 16.95 13.48
C ARG A 142 0.43 16.39 12.90
N TYR A 143 0.09 15.13 13.18
CA TYR A 143 -1.00 14.48 12.44
C TYR A 143 -2.41 14.90 12.87
N GLN A 144 -2.56 15.52 14.04
CA GLN A 144 -3.80 16.16 14.48
C GLN A 144 -3.88 17.66 14.14
N ASP A 145 -2.81 18.22 13.55
CA ASP A 145 -2.81 19.60 13.09
C ASP A 145 -3.44 19.68 11.69
N ASP A 146 -4.52 20.44 11.55
CA ASP A 146 -5.19 20.65 10.27
C ASP A 146 -4.28 21.33 9.24
N HIS A 147 -3.31 22.15 9.68
CA HIS A 147 -2.31 22.76 8.81
C HIS A 147 -1.33 21.75 8.22
N TRP A 148 -1.17 20.58 8.85
CA TRP A 148 -0.40 19.48 8.28
C TRP A 148 -1.19 18.72 7.20
N SER A 149 -2.50 18.57 7.41
CA SER A 149 -3.37 17.74 6.57
C SER A 149 -3.87 18.45 5.31
N VAL A 150 -3.85 19.78 5.29
CA VAL A 150 -4.27 20.59 4.14
C VAL A 150 -3.06 21.08 3.35
N LEU A 151 -2.99 20.70 2.06
CA LEU A 151 -2.08 21.32 1.11
C LEU A 151 -2.46 22.79 0.96
N ASN A 152 -1.64 23.71 1.50
CA ASN A 152 -1.79 25.14 1.27
C ASN A 152 -1.54 25.42 -0.23
N PRO A 153 -2.52 25.93 -0.98
CA PRO A 153 -2.40 26.11 -2.42
C PRO A 153 -1.39 27.20 -2.84
N GLU A 154 -0.84 27.97 -1.89
CA GLU A 154 0.16 29.02 -2.15
C GLU A 154 1.62 28.54 -2.01
N SER A 155 1.84 27.24 -1.74
CA SER A 155 3.19 26.66 -1.56
C SER A 155 3.69 25.92 -2.82
N THR A 156 3.61 26.55 -3.99
CA THR A 156 4.25 26.11 -5.24
C THR A 156 4.91 27.26 -5.96
#